data_AF-A0A7V1ILL1-F1
#
_entry.id   AF-A0A7V1ILL1-F1
#
_cell.length_a   1.000
_cell.length_b   1.000
_cell.length_c   1.000
_cell.angle_alpha   90.00
_cell.angle_beta   90.00
_cell.angle_gamma   90.00
#
_symmetry.space_group_name_H-M   'P 1'
#
loop_
_entity.id
_entity.type
_entity.pdbx_description
1 polymer ?
#
loop_
_entity_poly.entity_id
_entity_poly.type
_entity_poly.pdbx_seq_one_letter_code
_entity_poly.pdbx_strand_id
1 'polypeptide(L)' 'MGQASIAVPIDHFPMVHEIDANSPAEPRAVTLLELIEAVSEVSESEQEVLATVAYMLNSGRVRLSGSFRDTPVTRLCG' A
#
# COMPACT_ATOMS: atom_id res chain seq x y z
N MET A 1 61.21 10.06 3.87
CA MET A 1 60.09 10.08 4.84
C MET A 1 58.92 9.36 4.17
N GLY A 2 58.65 8.11 4.54
CA GLY A 2 57.57 7.30 3.95
C GLY A 2 56.36 7.28 4.88
N GLN A 3 55.19 7.72 4.41
CA GLN A 3 53.94 7.60 5.16
C GLN A 3 53.56 6.13 5.31
N ALA A 4 53.39 5.67 6.55
CA ALA A 4 52.74 4.40 6.84
C ALA A 4 51.22 4.59 6.67
N SER A 5 50.66 4.00 5.63
CA SER A 5 49.20 3.95 5.44
C SER A 5 48.67 2.77 6.27
N ILE A 6 47.82 3.06 7.25
CA ILE A 6 47.26 2.04 8.15
C ILE A 6 45.86 1.71 7.62
N ALA A 7 45.72 0.53 7.00
CA ALA A 7 44.41 0.03 6.59
C ALA A 7 43.66 -0.44 7.85
N VAL A 8 42.55 0.23 8.17
CA VAL A 8 41.65 -0.23 9.23
C VAL A 8 40.72 -1.27 8.61
N PRO A 9 40.70 -2.53 9.08
CA PRO A 9 39.75 -3.51 8.60
C PRO A 9 38.35 -3.06 9.02
N ILE A 10 37.47 -2.85 8.03
CA ILE A 10 36.05 -2.61 8.28
C ILE A 10 35.35 -3.97 8.26
N ASP A 11 34.96 -4.45 9.43
CA ASP A 11 34.12 -5.62 9.53
C ASP A 11 32.69 -5.24 9.12
N HIS A 12 32.27 -5.71 7.94
CA HIS A 12 30.90 -5.56 7.48
C HIS A 12 30.05 -6.68 8.09
N PHE A 13 29.24 -6.31 9.09
CA PHE A 13 28.21 -7.19 9.63
C PHE A 13 26.90 -6.95 8.85
N PRO A 14 26.48 -7.87 7.97
CA PRO A 14 25.19 -7.75 7.31
C PRO A 14 24.08 -7.91 8.35
N MET A 15 23.51 -6.80 8.79
CA MET A 15 22.35 -6.79 9.67
C MET A 15 21.11 -6.99 8.80
N VAL A 16 20.62 -8.23 8.76
CA VAL A 16 19.32 -8.53 8.16
C VAL A 16 18.25 -8.12 9.16
N HIS A 17 17.61 -6.97 8.93
CA HIS A 17 16.40 -6.62 9.68
C HIS A 17 15.23 -7.36 9.02
N GLU A 18 14.65 -8.33 9.72
CA GLU A 18 13.36 -8.88 9.31
C GLU A 18 12.32 -7.77 9.44
N ILE A 19 11.92 -7.19 8.31
CA ILE A 19 10.76 -6.31 8.27
C ILE A 19 9.56 -7.23 8.41
N ASP A 20 8.98 -7.27 9.61
CA ASP A 20 7.73 -7.97 9.86
C ASP A 20 6.60 -7.21 9.16
N ALA A 21 6.50 -7.41 7.85
CA ALA A 21 5.42 -6.94 7.01
C ALA A 21 4.06 -7.57 7.40
N ASN A 22 4.07 -8.47 8.38
CA ASN A 22 2.96 -9.25 8.83
C ASN A 22 2.42 -8.79 10.19
N SER A 23 2.91 -7.69 10.76
CA SER A 23 2.20 -6.99 11.83
C SER A 23 0.87 -6.52 11.26
N PRO A 24 -0.27 -7.18 11.57
CA PRO A 24 -1.51 -6.89 10.89
C PRO A 24 -2.03 -5.59 11.49
N ALA A 25 -1.65 -4.47 10.89
CA ALA A 25 -2.40 -3.24 11.07
C ALA A 25 -3.85 -3.60 10.72
N GLU A 26 -4.72 -3.58 11.72
CA GLU A 26 -6.12 -3.96 11.51
C GLU A 26 -6.68 -3.13 10.35
N PRO A 27 -7.39 -3.76 9.40
CA PRO A 27 -7.91 -3.05 8.26
C PRO A 27 -8.82 -1.92 8.75
N ARG A 28 -8.43 -0.67 8.46
CA ARG A 28 -9.20 0.51 8.86
C ARG A 28 -10.51 0.51 8.11
N ALA A 29 -11.62 0.46 8.84
CA ALA A 29 -12.95 0.66 8.27
C ALA A 29 -13.10 2.12 7.85
N VAL A 30 -13.41 2.32 6.57
CA VAL A 30 -13.76 3.61 5.97
C VAL A 30 -14.98 3.42 5.09
N THR A 31 -15.70 4.49 4.83
CA THR A 31 -16.77 4.52 3.84
C THR A 31 -16.19 4.52 2.42
N LEU A 32 -17.00 4.10 1.44
CA LEU A 32 -16.61 4.17 0.04
C LEU A 32 -16.36 5.62 -0.41
N LEU A 33 -17.09 6.59 0.16
CA LEU A 33 -16.92 8.01 -0.13
C LEU A 33 -15.54 8.50 0.34
N GLU A 34 -15.15 8.22 1.58
CA GLU A 34 -13.83 8.60 2.10
C GLU A 34 -12.69 7.99 1.28
N LEU A 35 -12.86 6.76 0.80
CA LEU A 35 -11.90 6.14 -0.11
C LEU A 35 -11.81 6.90 -1.45
N ILE A 36 -12.95 7.25 -2.04
CA ILE A 36 -13.01 7.98 -3.32
C ILE A 36 -12.38 9.36 -3.16
N GLU A 37 -12.70 10.08 -2.08
CA GLU A 37 -12.13 11.40 -1.79
C GLU A 37 -10.62 11.33 -1.65
N ALA A 38 -10.10 10.39 -0.84
CA ALA A 38 -8.65 10.23 -0.65
C ALA A 38 -7.91 9.87 -1.95
N VAL A 39 -8.51 9.05 -2.81
CA VAL A 39 -7.93 8.74 -4.12
C VAL A 39 -8.00 9.95 -5.05
N SER A 40 -9.08 10.72 -4.99
CA SER A 40 -9.26 11.94 -5.78
C SER A 40 -8.25 13.03 -5.45
N GLU A 41 -7.78 13.13 -4.21
CA GLU A 41 -6.75 14.10 -3.80
C GLU A 41 -5.40 13.89 -4.51
N VAL A 42 -5.14 12.67 -4.99
CA VAL A 42 -3.87 12.27 -5.61
C VAL A 42 -4.00 11.86 -7.08
N SER A 43 -5.19 11.99 -7.67
CA SER A 43 -5.48 11.61 -9.06
C SER A 43 -5.66 12.86 -9.93
N GLU A 44 -5.29 12.78 -11.20
CA GLU A 44 -5.40 13.89 -12.16
C GLU A 44 -6.74 13.89 -12.93
N SER A 45 -7.51 12.79 -12.84
CA SER A 45 -8.82 12.68 -13.52
C SER A 45 -9.79 11.73 -12.82
N GLU A 46 -11.09 11.91 -13.09
CA GLU A 46 -12.14 10.98 -12.63
C GLU A 46 -11.90 9.55 -13.12
N GLN A 47 -11.34 9.38 -14.32
CA GLN A 47 -11.03 8.07 -14.87
C GLN A 47 -9.94 7.36 -14.06
N GLU A 48 -8.92 8.08 -13.59
CA GLU A 48 -7.89 7.53 -12.70
C GLU A 48 -8.46 7.15 -11.34
N VAL A 49 -9.34 7.96 -10.78
CA VAL A 49 -10.02 7.64 -9.52
C VAL A 49 -10.80 6.33 -9.65
N LEU A 50 -11.63 6.22 -10.70
CA LEU A 50 -12.43 5.02 -10.94
C LEU A 50 -11.57 3.78 -11.19
N ALA A 51 -10.54 3.90 -12.03
CA ALA A 51 -9.63 2.79 -12.31
C ALA A 51 -8.90 2.32 -11.04
N THR A 52 -8.44 3.26 -10.21
CA THR A 52 -7.73 2.97 -8.96
C THR A 52 -8.64 2.30 -7.94
N VAL A 53 -9.83 2.84 -7.69
CA VAL A 53 -10.80 2.26 -6.75
C VAL A 53 -11.26 0.88 -7.22
N ALA A 54 -11.55 0.72 -8.52
CA ALA A 54 -11.91 -0.56 -9.10
C ALA A 54 -10.78 -1.59 -8.95
N TYR A 55 -9.53 -1.19 -9.18
CA TYR A 55 -8.37 -2.05 -8.95
C TYR A 55 -8.25 -2.46 -7.48
N MET A 56 -8.39 -1.52 -6.53
CA MET A 56 -8.30 -1.83 -5.10
C MET A 56 -9.37 -2.83 -4.65
N LEU A 57 -10.60 -2.70 -5.15
CA LEU A 57 -11.69 -3.64 -4.88
C LEU A 57 -11.45 -5.01 -5.53
N ASN A 58 -11.11 -5.03 -6.82
CA ASN A 58 -10.92 -6.28 -7.57
C ASN A 58 -9.68 -7.07 -7.10
N SER A 59 -8.64 -6.37 -6.63
CA SER A 59 -7.43 -7.00 -6.07
C SER A 59 -7.58 -7.43 -4.62
N GLY A 60 -8.69 -7.09 -3.95
CA GLY A 60 -8.92 -7.40 -2.54
C GLY A 60 -8.12 -6.54 -1.55
N ARG A 61 -7.39 -5.51 -2.03
CA ARG A 61 -6.74 -4.50 -1.17
C ARG A 61 -7.75 -3.71 -0.34
N VAL A 62 -8.94 -3.51 -0.90
CA VAL A 62 -10.12 -3.00 -0.21
C VAL A 62 -11.22 -4.05 -0.33
N ARG A 63 -11.95 -4.30 0.76
CA ARG A 63 -13.13 -5.16 0.75
C ARG A 63 -14.34 -4.39 1.23
N LEU A 64 -15.43 -4.49 0.50
CA LEU A 64 -16.72 -4.00 0.95
C LEU A 64 -17.19 -4.82 2.14
N SER A 65 -17.92 -4.15 3.04
CA SER A 65 -18.46 -4.73 4.26
C SER A 65 -20.00 -4.73 4.24
N GLY A 66 -20.62 -5.40 5.22
CA GLY A 66 -22.08 -5.50 5.33
C GLY A 66 -22.72 -6.22 4.14
N SER A 67 -23.84 -5.69 3.64
CA SER A 67 -24.64 -6.27 2.56
C SER A 67 -23.93 -6.34 1.20
N PHE A 68 -22.81 -5.62 1.04
CA PHE A 68 -22.03 -5.60 -0.19
C PHE A 68 -20.77 -6.45 -0.10
N ARG A 69 -20.57 -7.18 1.01
CA ARG A 69 -19.44 -8.10 1.14
C ARG A 69 -19.48 -9.12 0.01
N ASP A 70 -18.34 -9.28 -0.66
CA ASP A 70 -18.15 -10.18 -1.81
C ASP A 70 -19.03 -9.82 -3.04
N THR A 71 -19.66 -8.64 -3.06
CA THR A 71 -20.33 -8.13 -4.26
C THR A 71 -19.27 -7.60 -5.23
N PRO A 72 -19.24 -8.09 -6.49
CA PRO A 72 -18.30 -7.59 -7.48
C PRO A 72 -18.62 -6.13 -7.81
N VAL A 73 -17.58 -5.32 -8.06
CA VAL A 73 -17.72 -3.88 -8.36
C VAL A 73 -18.64 -3.62 -9.55
N THR A 74 -18.68 -4.53 -10.52
CA THR A 74 -19.56 -4.47 -11.69
C THR A 74 -21.05 -4.48 -11.36
N ARG A 75 -21.45 -4.93 -10.16
CA ARG A 75 -22.83 -4.88 -9.69
C ARG A 75 -23.18 -3.61 -8.90
N LEU A 76 -22.21 -2.74 -8.65
CA LEU A 76 -22.43 -1.43 -8.01
C LEU A 76 -22.72 -0.33 -9.04
N CYS A 77 -22.15 -0.45 -10.23
CA CYS A 77 -22.40 0.46 -11.35
C CYS A 77 -23.61 -0.03 -12.16
N GLY A 78 -24.81 0.15 -11.60
CA GLY A 78 -26.09 -0.11 -12.27
C GLY A 78 -26.81 1.17 -12.63
#